data_AF-A0A3R6LIK8-F1
#
_entry.id   AF-A0A3R6LIK8-F1
#
_cell.length_a   1.000
_cell.length_b   1.000
_cell.length_c   1.000
_cell.angle_alpha   90.00
_cell.angle_beta   90.00
_cell.angle_gamma   90.00
#
_symmetry.space_group_name_H-M   'P 1'
#
loop_
_entity.id
_entity.type
_entity.pdbx_description
1 polymer ?
#
loop_
_entity_poly.entity_id
_entity_poly.type
_entity_poly.pdbx_seq_one_letter_code
_entity_poly.pdbx_strand_id
1 'polypeptide(L)'
;MNYDIKFNEWQEMSLKKDVEKIVSILDKKKTLEISVLWEAFLAFLAMALDHADIMDIIPKGKVLLTIAAAAPLALMGYRMAKHRIQEIKEHKTFGRAKSEFVDEFDNKVCYWVMTATSFCDILSGKKVGLGKDKQDESIPFIFQEANFYVNKSIDKLDVMKPCAEVIFNKGVAYSKLIDAYRLETVIYILKEVRKKSYSLEKELEENGNLSQEGIQMVAKQKESDEEYNQRMRDILGSGEIKNVLEKEVKWID
;
A
#
# COMPACT_ATOMS: atom_id res chain seq x y z
N MET A 1 24.04 -2.70 -36.54
CA MET A 1 23.91 -1.74 -35.42
C MET A 1 22.78 -2.26 -34.54
N ASN A 2 23.13 -2.95 -33.46
CA ASN A 2 22.15 -3.55 -32.56
C ASN A 2 21.66 -2.44 -31.63
N TYR A 3 20.46 -1.93 -31.84
CA TYR A 3 19.86 -0.96 -30.94
C TYR A 3 19.33 -1.72 -29.73
N ASP A 4 20.10 -1.70 -28.65
CA ASP A 4 19.65 -2.12 -27.33
C ASP A 4 18.62 -1.09 -26.85
N ILE A 5 17.34 -1.37 -27.11
CA ILE A 5 16.24 -0.57 -26.59
C ILE A 5 16.15 -0.91 -25.09
N LYS A 6 16.85 -0.15 -24.25
CA LYS A 6 16.65 -0.18 -22.80
C LYS A 6 15.29 0.42 -22.48
N PHE A 7 14.32 -0.45 -22.22
CA PHE A 7 13.07 -0.02 -21.61
C PHE A 7 13.36 0.65 -20.26
N ASN A 8 12.73 1.80 -20.01
CA ASN A 8 12.79 2.40 -18.67
C ASN A 8 12.08 1.46 -17.68
N GLU A 9 12.46 1.41 -16.40
CA GLU A 9 11.86 0.50 -15.38
C GLU A 9 10.32 0.56 -15.38
N TRP A 10 9.77 1.72 -15.72
CA TRP A 10 8.34 1.98 -15.85
C TRP A 10 7.67 1.29 -17.05
N GLN A 11 8.38 1.11 -18.17
CA GLN A 11 7.89 0.36 -19.32
C GLN A 11 7.89 -1.14 -19.02
N GLU A 12 8.90 -1.65 -18.31
CA GLU A 12 8.90 -3.02 -17.78
C GLU A 12 7.72 -3.25 -16.82
N MET A 13 7.38 -2.26 -15.98
CA MET A 13 6.21 -2.33 -15.10
C MET A 13 4.87 -2.38 -15.85
N SER A 14 4.71 -1.65 -16.96
CA SER A 14 3.49 -1.77 -17.78
C SER A 14 3.36 -3.16 -18.42
N LEU A 15 4.49 -3.74 -18.86
CA LEU A 15 4.53 -5.09 -19.44
C LEU A 15 4.17 -6.14 -18.38
N LYS A 16 4.65 -5.94 -17.15
CA LYS A 16 4.34 -6.78 -15.99
C LYS A 16 2.84 -6.79 -15.67
N LYS A 17 2.16 -5.64 -15.79
CA LYS A 17 0.71 -5.50 -15.58
C LYS A 17 -0.11 -6.31 -16.61
N ASP A 18 0.35 -6.38 -17.85
CA ASP A 18 -0.29 -7.18 -18.89
C ASP A 18 -0.08 -8.68 -18.67
N VAL A 19 1.10 -9.09 -18.19
CA VAL A 19 1.38 -10.48 -17.78
C VAL A 19 0.52 -10.91 -16.59
N GLU A 20 0.34 -10.04 -15.60
CA GLU A 20 -0.56 -10.29 -14.45
C GLU A 20 -2.01 -10.54 -14.88
N LYS A 21 -2.47 -9.83 -15.91
CA LYS A 21 -3.81 -10.04 -16.48
C LYS A 21 -3.93 -11.44 -17.09
N ILE A 22 -2.90 -11.92 -17.77
CA ILE A 22 -2.84 -13.28 -18.34
C ILE A 22 -2.79 -14.34 -17.23
N VAL A 23 -1.99 -14.12 -16.18
CA VAL A 23 -1.91 -15.01 -15.00
C VAL A 23 -3.25 -15.12 -14.30
N SER A 24 -4.01 -14.02 -14.17
CA SER A 24 -5.34 -14.03 -13.56
C SER A 24 -6.38 -14.84 -14.35
N ILE A 25 -6.22 -14.93 -15.67
CA ILE A 25 -7.05 -15.77 -16.54
C ILE A 25 -6.67 -17.25 -16.34
N LEU A 26 -5.39 -17.55 -16.13
CA LEU A 26 -4.88 -18.89 -15.82
C LEU A 26 -5.32 -19.37 -14.42
N ASP A 27 -5.39 -18.50 -13.42
CA ASP A 27 -5.77 -18.87 -12.06
C ASP A 27 -7.28 -19.20 -11.92
N LYS A 28 -8.12 -18.56 -12.76
CA LYS A 28 -9.53 -18.98 -12.94
C LYS A 28 -9.64 -20.41 -13.47
N LYS A 29 -8.68 -20.87 -14.29
CA LYS A 29 -8.63 -22.24 -14.80
C LYS A 29 -8.29 -23.25 -13.70
N LYS A 30 -7.44 -22.87 -12.74
CA LYS A 30 -7.11 -23.67 -11.55
C LYS A 30 -8.29 -23.83 -10.60
N THR A 31 -9.16 -22.82 -10.52
CA THR A 31 -10.41 -22.90 -9.74
C THR A 31 -11.40 -23.90 -10.37
N LEU A 32 -11.43 -23.99 -11.70
CA LEU A 32 -12.19 -25.02 -12.42
C LEU A 32 -11.61 -26.44 -12.18
N GLU A 33 -10.29 -26.60 -12.14
CA GLU A 33 -9.64 -27.88 -11.83
C GLU A 33 -9.96 -28.36 -10.40
N ILE A 34 -10.01 -27.45 -9.43
CA ILE A 34 -10.45 -27.76 -8.06
C ILE A 34 -11.92 -28.18 -8.03
N SER A 35 -12.79 -27.56 -8.84
CA SER A 35 -14.20 -27.96 -8.97
C SER A 35 -14.35 -29.38 -9.55
N VAL A 36 -13.53 -29.74 -10.55
CA VAL A 36 -13.53 -31.08 -11.15
C VAL A 36 -13.01 -32.14 -10.18
N LEU A 37 -12.01 -31.82 -9.36
CA LEU A 37 -11.53 -32.70 -8.29
C LEU A 37 -12.60 -32.92 -7.20
N TRP A 38 -13.42 -31.90 -6.92
CA TRP A 38 -14.57 -32.04 -6.03
C TRP A 38 -15.65 -32.95 -6.60
N GLU A 39 -15.97 -32.82 -7.88
CA GLU A 39 -16.93 -33.70 -8.56
C GLU A 39 -16.43 -35.15 -8.58
N ALA A 40 -15.15 -35.37 -8.86
CA ALA A 40 -14.55 -36.71 -8.83
C ALA A 40 -14.57 -37.34 -7.43
N PHE A 41 -14.30 -36.54 -6.38
CA PHE A 41 -14.36 -37.00 -4.99
C PHE A 41 -15.78 -37.35 -4.55
N LEU A 42 -16.78 -36.51 -4.89
CA LEU A 42 -18.19 -36.77 -4.60
C LEU A 42 -18.72 -38.00 -5.34
N ALA A 43 -18.33 -38.19 -6.61
CA ALA A 43 -18.68 -39.37 -7.39
C ALA A 43 -18.08 -40.66 -6.78
N PHE A 44 -16.85 -40.59 -6.28
CA PHE A 44 -16.21 -41.70 -5.57
C PHE A 44 -16.93 -42.05 -4.27
N LEU A 45 -17.36 -41.02 -3.51
CA LEU A 45 -18.09 -41.19 -2.27
C LEU A 45 -19.50 -41.77 -2.51
N ALA A 46 -20.17 -41.35 -3.59
CA ALA A 46 -21.44 -41.92 -4.02
C ALA A 46 -21.30 -43.39 -4.43
N MET A 47 -20.26 -43.76 -5.19
CA MET A 47 -19.97 -45.17 -5.51
C MET A 47 -19.68 -46.02 -4.26
N ALA A 48 -18.94 -45.47 -3.30
CA ALA A 48 -18.64 -46.17 -2.05
C ALA A 48 -19.91 -46.39 -1.19
N LEU A 49 -20.86 -45.46 -1.24
CA LEU A 49 -22.16 -45.59 -0.60
C LEU A 49 -23.10 -46.58 -1.33
N ASP A 50 -23.06 -46.62 -2.66
CA ASP A 50 -23.81 -47.59 -3.47
C ASP A 50 -23.35 -49.04 -3.21
N HIS A 51 -22.07 -49.24 -2.92
CA HIS A 51 -21.54 -50.55 -2.52
C HIS A 51 -21.78 -50.91 -1.04
N ALA A 52 -22.43 -50.05 -0.25
CA ALA A 52 -22.73 -50.31 1.17
C ALA A 52 -23.81 -51.40 1.38
N ASP A 53 -24.50 -51.84 0.32
CA ASP A 53 -25.37 -53.01 0.33
C ASP A 53 -24.61 -54.34 0.55
N ILE A 54 -23.30 -54.38 0.29
CA ILE A 54 -22.45 -55.54 0.61
C ILE A 54 -22.24 -55.67 2.15
N MET A 55 -22.49 -54.61 2.91
CA MET A 55 -22.19 -54.52 4.34
C MET A 55 -23.39 -54.75 5.28
N ASP A 56 -24.54 -55.25 4.78
CA ASP A 56 -25.68 -55.63 5.64
C ASP A 56 -25.38 -56.79 6.62
N ILE A 57 -24.22 -57.43 6.48
CA ILE A 57 -23.79 -58.57 7.30
C ILE A 57 -23.24 -58.13 8.67
N ILE A 58 -22.74 -56.89 8.83
CA ILE A 58 -22.12 -56.42 10.09
C ILE A 58 -22.65 -55.04 10.49
N PRO A 59 -23.70 -54.95 11.34
CA PRO A 59 -24.35 -53.69 11.68
C PRO A 59 -23.44 -52.70 12.43
N LYS A 60 -22.43 -53.20 13.16
CA LYS A 60 -21.43 -52.36 13.84
C LYS A 60 -20.41 -51.73 12.87
N GLY A 61 -20.17 -52.37 11.72
CA GLY A 61 -19.25 -51.88 10.69
C GLY A 61 -19.81 -50.66 9.96
N LYS A 62 -21.11 -50.67 9.65
CA LYS A 62 -21.82 -49.53 9.04
C LYS A 62 -21.67 -48.26 9.88
N VAL A 63 -21.96 -48.32 11.18
CA VAL A 63 -21.87 -47.15 12.07
C VAL A 63 -20.45 -46.59 12.15
N LEU A 64 -19.45 -47.47 12.24
CA LEU A 64 -18.04 -47.05 12.31
C LEU A 64 -17.58 -46.37 11.00
N LEU A 65 -18.01 -46.89 9.85
CA LEU A 65 -17.67 -46.35 8.55
C LEU A 65 -18.36 -45.00 8.30
N THR A 66 -19.62 -44.85 8.72
CA THR A 66 -20.35 -43.58 8.64
C THR A 66 -19.71 -42.50 9.51
N ILE A 67 -19.26 -42.85 10.72
CA ILE A 67 -18.53 -41.91 11.60
C ILE A 67 -17.16 -41.55 11.00
N ALA A 68 -16.44 -42.54 10.45
CA ALA A 68 -15.15 -42.33 9.79
C ALA A 68 -15.26 -41.47 8.52
N ALA A 69 -16.37 -41.54 7.79
CA ALA A 69 -16.64 -40.67 6.64
C ALA A 69 -17.13 -39.27 7.06
N ALA A 70 -17.89 -39.16 8.16
CA ALA A 70 -18.45 -37.89 8.63
C ALA A 70 -17.42 -36.99 9.33
N ALA A 71 -16.44 -37.55 10.04
CA ALA A 71 -15.47 -36.74 10.80
C ALA A 71 -14.54 -35.89 9.90
N PRO A 72 -14.00 -36.39 8.78
CA PRO A 72 -13.24 -35.57 7.82
C PRO A 72 -14.11 -34.49 7.16
N LEU A 73 -15.37 -34.80 6.85
CA LEU A 73 -16.32 -33.85 6.26
C LEU A 73 -16.68 -32.71 7.23
N ALA A 74 -16.88 -33.02 8.51
CA ALA A 74 -17.16 -32.01 9.54
C ALA A 74 -15.92 -31.12 9.80
N LEU A 75 -14.72 -31.70 9.87
CA LEU A 75 -13.48 -30.94 10.07
C LEU A 75 -13.17 -30.03 8.87
N MET A 76 -13.36 -30.53 7.64
CA MET A 76 -13.22 -29.72 6.42
C MET A 76 -14.29 -28.65 6.34
N GLY A 77 -15.55 -28.97 6.65
CA GLY A 77 -16.66 -28.01 6.69
C GLY A 77 -16.39 -26.87 7.67
N TYR A 78 -15.86 -27.18 8.85
CA TYR A 78 -15.45 -26.18 9.85
C TYR A 78 -14.31 -25.28 9.33
N ARG A 79 -13.25 -25.87 8.74
CA ARG A 79 -12.13 -25.09 8.19
C ARG A 79 -12.58 -24.21 7.02
N MET A 80 -13.44 -24.71 6.15
CA MET A 80 -14.01 -23.95 5.04
C MET A 80 -14.94 -22.83 5.53
N ALA A 81 -15.81 -23.09 6.51
CA ALA A 81 -16.67 -22.06 7.09
C ALA A 81 -15.84 -20.97 7.76
N LYS A 82 -14.79 -21.33 8.50
CA LYS A 82 -13.85 -20.37 9.10
C LYS A 82 -13.14 -19.54 8.03
N HIS A 83 -12.62 -20.18 6.98
CA HIS A 83 -11.95 -19.49 5.86
C HIS A 83 -12.91 -18.56 5.11
N ARG A 84 -14.14 -19.03 4.84
CA ARG A 84 -15.20 -18.23 4.19
C ARG A 84 -15.64 -17.06 5.04
N ILE A 85 -15.81 -17.24 6.35
CA ILE A 85 -16.19 -16.14 7.25
C ILE A 85 -15.07 -15.10 7.32
N GLN A 86 -13.81 -15.52 7.30
CA GLN A 86 -12.65 -14.63 7.27
C GLN A 86 -12.56 -13.88 5.93
N GLU A 87 -12.68 -14.58 4.80
CA GLU A 87 -12.76 -13.99 3.46
C GLU A 87 -13.95 -13.03 3.31
N ILE A 88 -15.13 -13.35 3.87
CA ILE A 88 -16.33 -12.50 3.78
C ILE A 88 -16.16 -11.24 4.63
N LYS A 89 -15.52 -11.34 5.80
CA LYS A 89 -15.23 -10.19 6.68
C LYS A 89 -14.20 -9.25 6.03
N GLU A 90 -13.23 -9.81 5.31
CA GLU A 90 -12.24 -9.08 4.51
C GLU A 90 -12.84 -8.51 3.20
N HIS A 91 -13.73 -9.23 2.52
CA HIS A 91 -14.27 -8.83 1.21
C HIS A 91 -15.48 -7.89 1.26
N LYS A 92 -16.42 -8.03 2.22
CA LYS A 92 -17.65 -7.22 2.21
C LYS A 92 -17.46 -5.77 2.62
N THR A 93 -16.44 -5.46 3.41
CA THR A 93 -16.20 -4.09 3.92
C THR A 93 -15.03 -3.40 3.22
N PHE A 94 -14.06 -4.14 2.67
CA PHE A 94 -12.81 -3.56 2.17
C PHE A 94 -12.49 -3.80 0.68
N GLY A 95 -13.17 -4.74 -0.01
CA GLY A 95 -12.81 -5.10 -1.40
C GLY A 95 -12.94 -3.96 -2.42
N ARG A 96 -13.96 -3.10 -2.27
CA ARG A 96 -14.22 -1.96 -3.16
C ARG A 96 -13.43 -0.70 -2.76
N ALA A 97 -13.25 -0.48 -1.44
CA ALA A 97 -12.41 0.58 -0.90
C ALA A 97 -10.91 0.34 -1.19
N LYS A 98 -10.48 -0.92 -1.26
CA LYS A 98 -9.09 -1.31 -1.54
C LYS A 98 -8.59 -0.81 -2.89
N SER A 99 -9.33 -1.02 -3.98
CA SER A 99 -8.91 -0.53 -5.29
C SER A 99 -8.87 0.99 -5.34
N GLU A 100 -9.83 1.65 -4.68
CA GLU A 100 -9.87 3.11 -4.59
C GLU A 100 -8.66 3.66 -3.81
N PHE A 101 -8.30 3.07 -2.66
CA PHE A 101 -7.12 3.47 -1.91
C PHE A 101 -5.81 3.20 -2.66
N VAL A 102 -5.72 2.10 -3.42
CA VAL A 102 -4.55 1.82 -4.27
C VAL A 102 -4.45 2.88 -5.36
N ASP A 103 -5.55 3.18 -6.06
CA ASP A 103 -5.58 4.22 -7.08
C ASP A 103 -5.29 5.62 -6.50
N GLU A 104 -5.78 5.93 -5.30
CA GLU A 104 -5.51 7.19 -4.63
C GLU A 104 -4.07 7.31 -4.17
N PHE A 105 -3.45 6.22 -3.72
CA PHE A 105 -2.03 6.23 -3.37
C PHE A 105 -1.18 6.47 -4.62
N ASP A 106 -1.40 5.70 -5.68
CA ASP A 106 -0.61 5.78 -6.92
C ASP A 106 -0.81 7.13 -7.65
N ASN A 107 -2.04 7.63 -7.72
CA ASN A 107 -2.34 8.83 -8.51
C ASN A 107 -2.33 10.13 -7.71
N LYS A 108 -2.64 10.11 -6.41
CA LYS A 108 -2.66 11.33 -5.58
C LYS A 108 -1.42 11.42 -4.72
N VAL A 109 -1.17 10.44 -3.85
CA VAL A 109 -0.05 10.50 -2.90
C VAL A 109 1.29 10.57 -3.63
N CYS A 110 1.56 9.65 -4.56
CA CYS A 110 2.81 9.69 -5.33
C CYS A 110 2.95 10.98 -6.16
N TYR A 111 1.85 11.48 -6.74
CA TYR A 111 1.86 12.75 -7.46
C TYR A 111 2.23 13.94 -6.56
N TRP A 112 1.64 14.03 -5.37
CA TRP A 112 1.94 15.09 -4.40
C TRP A 112 3.38 14.98 -3.90
N VAL A 113 3.88 13.77 -3.64
CA VAL A 113 5.29 13.54 -3.25
C VAL A 113 6.26 14.04 -4.33
N MET A 114 5.98 13.72 -5.61
CA MET A 114 6.79 14.22 -6.73
C MET A 114 6.71 15.75 -6.83
N THR A 115 5.53 16.32 -6.65
CA THR A 115 5.31 17.77 -6.70
C THR A 115 6.07 18.48 -5.58
N ALA A 116 6.01 17.95 -4.35
CA ALA A 116 6.75 18.46 -3.20
C ALA A 116 8.26 18.44 -3.45
N THR A 117 8.77 17.34 -4.02
CA THR A 117 10.18 17.20 -4.41
C THR A 117 10.58 18.23 -5.44
N SER A 118 9.75 18.43 -6.47
CA SER A 118 10.00 19.44 -7.52
C SER A 118 10.09 20.86 -6.94
N PHE A 119 9.19 21.24 -6.02
CA PHE A 119 9.27 22.55 -5.37
C PHE A 119 10.51 22.67 -4.48
N CYS A 120 10.88 21.61 -3.77
CA CYS A 120 12.11 21.56 -2.97
C CYS A 120 13.38 21.76 -3.84
N ASP A 121 13.39 21.18 -5.04
CA ASP A 121 14.51 21.35 -5.98
C ASP A 121 14.53 22.74 -6.61
N ILE A 122 13.37 23.34 -6.90
CA ILE A 122 13.29 24.75 -7.31
C ILE A 122 13.84 25.67 -6.20
N LEU A 123 13.48 25.42 -4.94
CA LEU A 123 14.00 26.15 -3.78
C LEU A 123 15.53 26.02 -3.66
N SER A 124 16.04 24.81 -3.89
CA SER A 124 17.49 24.56 -3.94
C SER A 124 18.17 25.34 -5.07
N GLY A 125 17.51 25.50 -6.22
CA GLY A 125 18.00 26.31 -7.34
C GLY A 125 18.08 27.80 -7.00
N LYS A 126 17.12 28.32 -6.22
CA LYS A 126 17.13 29.72 -5.75
C LYS A 126 18.37 30.02 -4.91
N LYS A 127 18.75 29.09 -4.01
CA LYS A 127 19.97 29.21 -3.19
C LYS A 127 21.24 29.38 -4.01
N VAL A 128 21.38 28.67 -5.12
CA VAL A 128 22.59 28.74 -5.97
C VAL A 128 22.60 29.98 -6.85
N GLY A 129 21.42 30.45 -7.27
CA GLY A 129 21.28 31.54 -8.25
C GLY A 129 21.12 32.95 -7.66
N LEU A 130 20.72 33.09 -6.40
CA LEU A 130 20.55 34.41 -5.77
C LEU A 130 21.83 34.92 -5.10
N GLY A 131 22.10 36.21 -5.27
CA GLY A 131 23.09 36.91 -4.46
C GLY A 131 22.56 37.23 -3.06
N LYS A 132 23.46 37.53 -2.12
CA LYS A 132 23.10 38.01 -0.78
C LYS A 132 22.27 39.29 -0.84
N ASP A 133 21.36 39.45 0.12
CA ASP A 133 20.48 40.61 0.31
C ASP A 133 19.55 40.94 -0.88
N LYS A 134 19.48 40.05 -1.88
CA LYS A 134 18.51 40.16 -2.96
C LYS A 134 17.24 39.43 -2.53
N GLN A 135 16.16 40.18 -2.34
CA GLN A 135 14.88 39.58 -1.98
C GLN A 135 14.22 38.90 -3.19
N ASP A 136 13.54 37.78 -2.95
CA ASP A 136 12.73 37.08 -3.94
C ASP A 136 11.44 36.55 -3.29
N GLU A 137 10.33 37.23 -3.59
CA GLU A 137 8.99 36.93 -3.08
C GLU A 137 8.48 35.54 -3.49
N SER A 138 9.12 34.88 -4.47
CA SER A 138 8.78 33.49 -4.81
C SER A 138 9.30 32.48 -3.78
N ILE A 139 10.32 32.82 -2.98
CA ILE A 139 10.93 31.89 -2.01
C ILE A 139 9.89 31.42 -0.95
N PRO A 140 9.18 32.32 -0.25
CA PRO A 140 8.14 31.91 0.70
C PRO A 140 7.05 31.05 0.06
N PHE A 141 6.61 31.40 -1.15
CA PHE A 141 5.60 30.64 -1.89
C PHE A 141 6.09 29.23 -2.24
N ILE A 142 7.32 29.09 -2.76
CA ILE A 142 7.90 27.79 -3.11
C ILE A 142 8.06 26.91 -1.87
N PHE A 143 8.52 27.50 -0.74
CA PHE A 143 8.59 26.80 0.54
C PHE A 143 7.20 26.33 0.98
N GLN A 144 6.19 27.18 0.90
CA GLN A 144 4.81 26.84 1.25
C GLN A 144 4.27 25.71 0.39
N GLU A 145 4.41 25.78 -0.93
CA GLU A 145 3.92 24.74 -1.84
C GLU A 145 4.60 23.39 -1.57
N ALA A 146 5.93 23.36 -1.39
CA ALA A 146 6.64 22.12 -1.06
C ALA A 146 6.04 21.46 0.19
N ASN A 147 5.86 22.24 1.26
CA ASN A 147 5.38 21.77 2.55
C ASN A 147 3.85 21.47 2.54
N PHE A 148 3.08 22.18 1.74
CA PHE A 148 1.65 21.93 1.53
C PHE A 148 1.40 20.55 0.90
N TYR A 149 2.19 20.16 -0.12
CA TYR A 149 2.07 18.83 -0.72
C TYR A 149 2.57 17.72 0.21
N VAL A 150 3.55 18.01 1.09
CA VAL A 150 3.90 17.09 2.18
C VAL A 150 2.72 16.90 3.13
N ASN A 151 2.07 17.98 3.57
CA ASN A 151 0.89 17.93 4.45
C ASN A 151 -0.27 17.15 3.83
N LYS A 152 -0.59 17.40 2.56
CA LYS A 152 -1.62 16.63 1.83
C LYS A 152 -1.32 15.14 1.77
N SER A 153 -0.06 14.79 1.56
CA SER A 153 0.36 13.39 1.54
C SER A 153 0.17 12.75 2.92
N ILE A 154 0.59 13.43 3.99
CA ILE A 154 0.40 12.96 5.38
C ILE A 154 -1.09 12.79 5.71
N ASP A 155 -1.94 13.76 5.37
CA ASP A 155 -3.38 13.68 5.63
C ASP A 155 -4.00 12.46 4.95
N LYS A 156 -3.60 12.19 3.70
CA LYS A 156 -4.11 11.02 2.98
C LYS A 156 -3.59 9.70 3.54
N LEU A 157 -2.34 9.65 3.99
CA LEU A 157 -1.78 8.50 4.69
C LEU A 157 -2.51 8.24 6.01
N ASP A 158 -2.93 9.28 6.73
CA ASP A 158 -3.73 9.15 7.96
C ASP A 158 -5.10 8.52 7.69
N VAL A 159 -5.76 8.93 6.60
CA VAL A 159 -7.02 8.31 6.15
C VAL A 159 -6.82 6.83 5.78
N MET A 160 -5.65 6.48 5.22
CA MET A 160 -5.31 5.11 4.83
C MET A 160 -4.86 4.23 6.01
N LYS A 161 -4.38 4.82 7.11
CA LYS A 161 -3.88 4.15 8.32
C LYS A 161 -4.74 2.98 8.81
N PRO A 162 -6.05 3.11 9.05
CA PRO A 162 -6.87 2.00 9.58
C PRO A 162 -6.98 0.81 8.61
N CYS A 163 -6.67 1.00 7.33
CA CYS A 163 -6.76 -0.03 6.30
C CYS A 163 -5.38 -0.54 5.85
N ALA A 164 -4.29 -0.11 6.51
CA ALA A 164 -2.93 -0.32 6.04
C ALA A 164 -2.61 -1.80 5.75
N GLU A 165 -2.97 -2.71 6.65
CA GLU A 165 -2.74 -4.15 6.51
C GLU A 165 -3.49 -4.79 5.33
N VAL A 166 -4.54 -4.13 4.82
CA VAL A 166 -5.41 -4.63 3.74
C VAL A 166 -5.08 -3.99 2.38
N ILE A 167 -4.33 -2.88 2.37
CA ILE A 167 -3.95 -2.14 1.16
C ILE A 167 -2.45 -2.24 0.84
N PHE A 168 -1.61 -2.51 1.84
CA PHE A 168 -0.16 -2.70 1.66
C PHE A 168 0.24 -4.18 1.78
N ASN A 169 1.30 -4.57 1.07
CA ASN A 169 1.77 -5.96 1.01
C ASN A 169 3.28 -6.06 1.23
N LYS A 170 3.71 -7.07 1.98
CA LYS A 170 5.12 -7.36 2.31
C LYS A 170 5.81 -8.30 1.30
N GLY A 171 5.68 -8.03 0.00
CA GLY A 171 6.51 -8.72 -1.01
C GLY A 171 5.87 -9.87 -1.78
N VAL A 172 4.54 -9.99 -1.86
CA VAL A 172 3.92 -10.84 -2.91
C VAL A 172 3.83 -10.03 -4.21
N ALA A 173 4.72 -10.32 -5.16
CA ALA A 173 4.89 -9.62 -6.44
C ALA A 173 3.68 -9.62 -7.41
N TYR A 174 2.51 -10.13 -6.98
CA TYR A 174 1.34 -10.40 -7.82
C TYR A 174 0.01 -9.99 -7.15
N SER A 175 0.01 -9.00 -6.27
CA SER A 175 -1.23 -8.49 -5.66
C SER A 175 -1.56 -7.08 -6.16
N LYS A 176 -2.86 -6.77 -6.30
CA LYS A 176 -3.37 -5.41 -6.57
C LYS A 176 -3.18 -4.47 -5.36
N LEU A 177 -2.20 -4.74 -4.51
CA LEU A 177 -1.87 -4.01 -3.29
C LEU A 177 -0.68 -3.11 -3.57
N ILE A 178 -0.52 -2.10 -2.73
CA ILE A 178 0.68 -1.28 -2.75
C ILE A 178 1.80 -2.06 -2.05
N ASP A 179 2.99 -2.12 -2.65
CA ASP A 179 4.15 -2.70 -1.99
C ASP A 179 4.53 -1.88 -0.75
N ALA A 180 4.74 -2.53 0.40
CA ALA A 180 5.16 -1.87 1.64
C ALA A 180 6.45 -1.05 1.45
N TYR A 181 7.36 -1.52 0.59
CA TYR A 181 8.57 -0.78 0.24
C TYR A 181 8.27 0.56 -0.44
N ARG A 182 7.17 0.66 -1.20
CA ARG A 182 6.75 1.93 -1.81
C ARG A 182 6.22 2.91 -0.77
N LEU A 183 5.50 2.43 0.24
CA LEU A 183 5.10 3.25 1.39
C LEU A 183 6.33 3.77 2.13
N GLU A 184 7.31 2.91 2.42
CA GLU A 184 8.58 3.32 3.03
C GLU A 184 9.30 4.39 2.22
N THR A 185 9.39 4.20 0.90
CA THR A 185 10.02 5.14 -0.02
C THR A 185 9.31 6.49 0.01
N VAL A 186 7.96 6.50 -0.03
CA VAL A 186 7.16 7.72 0.07
C VAL A 186 7.43 8.43 1.39
N ILE A 187 7.42 7.72 2.51
CA ILE A 187 7.70 8.30 3.84
C ILE A 187 9.10 8.91 3.88
N TYR A 188 10.09 8.20 3.33
CA TYR A 188 11.47 8.68 3.27
C TYR A 188 11.58 9.97 2.44
N ILE A 189 10.98 10.01 1.24
CA ILE A 189 11.00 11.22 0.40
C ILE A 189 10.32 12.38 1.11
N LEU A 190 9.15 12.18 1.73
CA LEU A 190 8.44 13.23 2.46
C LEU A 190 9.30 13.79 3.60
N LYS A 191 10.00 12.91 4.34
CA LYS A 191 10.92 13.29 5.41
C LYS A 191 12.07 14.14 4.88
N GLU A 192 12.70 13.70 3.80
CA GLU A 192 13.83 14.42 3.19
C GLU A 192 13.40 15.77 2.62
N VAL A 193 12.25 15.84 1.94
CA VAL A 193 11.70 17.11 1.43
C VAL A 193 11.46 18.10 2.57
N ARG A 194 10.85 17.66 3.68
CA ARG A 194 10.60 18.52 4.85
C ARG A 194 11.90 19.03 5.46
N LYS A 195 12.89 18.14 5.69
CA LYS A 195 14.19 18.55 6.25
C LYS A 195 14.93 19.52 5.34
N LYS A 196 14.99 19.19 4.04
CA LYS A 196 15.71 19.98 3.04
C LYS A 196 15.04 21.33 2.85
N SER A 197 13.72 21.42 2.79
CA SER A 197 13.00 22.70 2.64
C SER A 197 13.28 23.64 3.81
N TYR A 198 13.26 23.12 5.05
CA TYR A 198 13.57 23.90 6.26
C TYR A 198 15.03 24.37 6.30
N SER A 199 15.97 23.50 5.93
CA SER A 199 17.39 23.89 5.87
C SER A 199 17.63 24.97 4.82
N LEU A 200 17.05 24.81 3.63
CA LEU A 200 17.23 25.75 2.52
C LEU A 200 16.62 27.11 2.85
N GLU A 201 15.42 27.13 3.40
CA GLU A 201 14.76 28.38 3.76
C GLU A 201 15.53 29.12 4.86
N LYS A 202 16.01 28.43 5.91
CA LYS A 202 16.80 29.05 6.97
C LYS A 202 18.05 29.75 6.41
N GLU A 203 18.76 29.08 5.50
CA GLU A 203 19.92 29.68 4.83
C GLU A 203 19.54 30.89 3.96
N LEU A 204 18.40 30.84 3.26
CA LEU A 204 17.91 31.97 2.46
C LEU A 204 17.48 33.15 3.34
N GLU A 205 16.89 32.90 4.50
CA GLU A 205 16.54 33.91 5.49
C GLU A 205 17.82 34.58 6.05
N GLU A 206 18.80 33.79 6.47
CA GLU A 206 20.09 34.28 6.97
C GLU A 206 20.88 35.10 5.93
N ASN A 207 20.68 34.83 4.65
CA ASN A 207 21.28 35.57 3.54
C ASN A 207 20.48 36.83 3.13
N GLY A 208 19.40 37.17 3.85
CA GLY A 208 18.58 38.36 3.56
C GLY A 208 17.72 38.23 2.30
N ASN A 209 17.45 36.99 1.84
CA ASN A 209 16.69 36.75 0.62
C ASN A 209 15.16 36.76 0.81
N LEU A 210 14.69 36.82 2.06
CA LEU A 210 13.27 36.92 2.40
C LEU A 210 12.93 38.34 2.85
N SER A 211 11.78 38.85 2.39
CA SER A 211 11.13 40.04 2.94
C SER A 211 10.54 39.75 4.32
N GLN A 212 10.18 40.81 5.06
CA GLN A 212 9.52 40.65 6.36
C GLN A 212 8.16 39.93 6.23
N GLU A 213 7.38 40.24 5.18
CA GLU A 213 6.16 39.47 4.89
C GLU A 213 6.48 38.00 4.57
N GLY A 214 7.54 37.75 3.80
CA GLY A 214 7.99 36.41 3.46
C GLY A 214 8.35 35.55 4.68
N ILE A 215 9.07 36.12 5.65
CA ILE A 215 9.40 35.46 6.92
C ILE A 215 8.12 35.09 7.68
N GLN A 216 7.14 36.01 7.76
CA GLN A 216 5.86 35.74 8.43
C GLN A 216 5.05 34.64 7.73
N MET A 217 5.05 34.61 6.40
CA MET A 217 4.39 33.57 5.62
C MET A 217 5.00 32.19 5.87
N VAL A 218 6.33 32.11 5.92
CA VAL A 218 7.03 30.87 6.26
C VAL A 218 6.73 30.45 7.70
N ALA A 219 6.76 31.38 8.67
CA ALA A 219 6.46 31.07 10.06
C ALA A 219 5.07 30.44 10.24
N LYS A 220 4.03 30.98 9.58
CA LYS A 220 2.67 30.41 9.60
C LYS A 220 2.61 29.01 8.98
N GLN A 221 3.37 28.77 7.91
CA GLN A 221 3.45 27.44 7.31
C GLN A 221 4.12 26.45 8.27
N LYS A 222 5.21 26.84 8.93
CA LYS A 222 5.92 26.00 9.91
C LYS A 222 5.02 25.65 11.11
N GLU A 223 4.17 26.57 11.54
CA GLU A 223 3.16 26.30 12.58
C GLU A 223 2.15 25.23 12.13
N SER A 224 1.63 25.36 10.91
CA SER A 224 0.74 24.34 10.34
C SER A 224 1.44 22.99 10.18
N ASP A 225 2.68 23.00 9.70
CA ASP A 225 3.48 21.79 9.49
C ASP A 225 3.70 21.00 10.79
N GLU A 226 3.72 21.65 11.95
CA GLU A 226 3.90 20.95 13.24
C GLU A 226 2.72 20.04 13.58
N GLU A 227 1.49 20.43 13.26
CA GLU A 227 0.32 19.57 13.40
C GLU A 227 0.47 18.29 12.54
N TYR A 228 0.94 18.45 11.29
CA TYR A 228 1.16 17.32 10.39
C TYR A 228 2.37 16.48 10.79
N ASN A 229 3.42 17.08 11.37
CA ASN A 229 4.55 16.36 11.93
C ASN A 229 4.08 15.46 13.08
N GLN A 230 3.22 15.98 13.96
CA GLN A 230 2.64 15.18 15.03
C GLN A 230 1.76 14.06 14.47
N ARG A 231 0.89 14.37 13.51
CA ARG A 231 0.05 13.35 12.85
C ARG A 231 0.91 12.26 12.21
N MET A 232 2.02 12.62 11.57
CA MET A 232 2.92 11.65 10.96
C MET A 232 3.63 10.77 12.01
N ARG A 233 4.02 11.34 13.14
CA ARG A 233 4.53 10.57 14.29
C ARG A 233 3.47 9.57 14.79
N ASP A 234 2.21 9.98 14.86
CA ASP A 234 1.11 9.10 15.29
C ASP A 234 0.84 7.98 14.28
N ILE A 235 0.88 8.28 12.97
CA ILE A 235 0.77 7.27 11.89
C ILE A 235 1.88 6.23 12.04
N LEU A 236 3.14 6.66 12.14
CA LEU A 236 4.29 5.75 12.27
C LEU A 236 4.33 5.03 13.63
N GLY A 237 3.71 5.61 14.65
CA GLY A 237 3.55 5.01 15.98
C GLY A 237 2.48 3.90 16.03
N SER A 238 1.52 3.91 15.11
CA SER A 238 0.38 2.99 15.06
C SER A 238 0.80 1.54 14.79
N GLY A 239 0.05 0.59 15.37
CA GLY A 239 0.31 -0.84 15.19
C GLY A 239 0.09 -1.27 13.74
N GLU A 240 -0.93 -0.71 13.10
CA GLU A 240 -1.35 -0.99 11.73
C GLU A 240 -0.23 -0.67 10.72
N ILE A 241 0.45 0.47 10.88
CA ILE A 241 1.56 0.86 10.00
C ILE A 241 2.84 0.11 10.36
N LYS A 242 3.16 -0.04 11.66
CA LYS A 242 4.34 -0.82 12.10
C LYS A 242 4.29 -2.26 11.61
N ASN A 243 3.10 -2.85 11.56
CA ASN A 243 2.89 -4.20 11.06
C ASN A 243 3.05 -4.30 9.54
N VAL A 244 3.05 -3.18 8.81
CA VAL A 244 3.25 -3.14 7.34
C VAL A 244 4.70 -2.84 6.97
N LEU A 245 5.36 -1.90 7.66
CA LEU A 245 6.73 -1.52 7.36
C LEU A 245 7.70 -2.68 7.64
N GLU A 246 8.73 -2.82 6.80
CA GLU A 246 9.85 -3.73 6.98
C GLU A 246 10.92 -3.13 7.89
N LYS A 247 11.09 -1.80 7.84
CA LYS A 247 12.03 -1.04 8.67
C LYS A 247 11.32 -0.01 9.53
N GLU A 248 11.83 0.19 10.74
CA GLU A 248 11.35 1.29 11.58
C GLU A 248 11.77 2.63 10.95
N VAL A 249 10.78 3.39 10.50
CA VAL A 249 10.99 4.75 10.01
C VAL A 249 10.51 5.72 11.07
N LYS A 250 11.43 6.53 11.58
CA LYS A 250 11.10 7.63 12.50
C LYS A 250 10.82 8.91 11.70
N TRP A 251 9.86 9.70 12.13
CA TRP A 251 9.68 11.05 11.60
C TRP A 251 10.81 11.99 12.10
N ILE A 252 10.73 13.25 11.74
CA ILE A 252 11.66 14.30 12.19
C ILE A 252 11.46 14.52 13.69
N ASP A 253 12.58 14.67 14.41
CA ASP A 253 12.62 15.04 15.83
C ASP A 253 12.46 16.55 16.02
#